data_AF-A0AAW3PLV3-F1
#
_entry.id   AF-A0AAW3PLV3-F1
#
_cell.length_a   1.000
_cell.length_b   1.000
_cell.length_c   1.000
_cell.angle_alpha   90.00
_cell.angle_beta   90.00
_cell.angle_gamma   90.00
#
_symmetry.space_group_name_H-M   'P 1'
#
loop_
_entity.id
_entity.type
_entity.pdbx_description
1 polymer ?
#
loop_
_entity_poly.entity_id
_entity_poly.type
_entity_poly.pdbx_seq_one_letter_code
_entity_poly.pdbx_strand_id
1 'polypeptide(L)'
;MSHLSAAARARTGLLRPLRAPLCALTLATLLAACAMPTHPDSAAPAPDPYNPAAVQLLDDTSWELTSWVNADGTPRTIPHGDNGEPIKLALSTESGVRRASGFSGCNRYMGTYALKNGLLSFGPLAGTRMACPNTLGGQLEHAYLDALAHIQKTGVQMREPQQLQIVTEAGATLTFTRRSS
;
A
#
# COMPACT_ATOMS: atom_id res chain seq x y z
N MET A 1 -77.65 10.98 -44.58
CA MET A 1 -77.16 9.79 -43.86
C MET A 1 -75.92 10.25 -43.11
N SER A 2 -75.90 10.50 -41.81
CA SER A 2 -76.62 9.81 -40.75
C SER A 2 -76.41 10.56 -39.42
N HIS A 3 -77.50 10.70 -38.66
CA HIS A 3 -77.60 10.70 -37.19
C HIS A 3 -76.97 11.88 -36.41
N LEU A 4 -77.82 12.74 -35.81
CA LEU A 4 -78.31 12.69 -34.40
C LEU A 4 -77.17 13.00 -33.39
N SER A 5 -77.32 13.79 -32.33
CA SER A 5 -78.44 14.47 -31.69
C SER A 5 -77.86 15.37 -30.58
N ALA A 6 -78.58 16.44 -30.21
CA ALA A 6 -78.93 16.88 -28.84
C ALA A 6 -77.87 16.85 -27.70
N ALA A 7 -77.82 17.77 -26.73
CA ALA A 7 -78.60 18.96 -26.44
C ALA A 7 -77.93 19.70 -25.26
N ALA A 8 -78.07 21.02 -25.28
CA ALA A 8 -78.33 21.93 -24.16
C ALA A 8 -78.00 21.49 -22.72
N ARG A 9 -77.31 22.39 -21.99
CA ARG A 9 -78.00 23.32 -21.07
C ARG A 9 -77.03 24.32 -20.43
N ALA A 10 -77.44 25.58 -20.48
CA ALA A 10 -76.91 26.68 -19.70
C ALA A 10 -77.14 26.47 -18.20
N ARG A 11 -76.20 26.96 -17.38
CA ARG A 11 -76.47 27.53 -16.05
C ARG A 11 -75.46 28.67 -15.81
N THR A 12 -75.90 29.93 -15.81
CA THR A 12 -76.05 30.75 -14.59
C THR A 12 -74.86 30.58 -13.66
N GLY A 13 -73.95 31.55 -13.54
CA GLY A 13 -74.22 32.93 -13.18
C GLY A 13 -73.86 33.12 -11.71
N LEU A 14 -73.02 34.12 -11.45
CA LEU A 14 -72.62 34.68 -10.16
C LEU A 14 -71.63 33.83 -9.35
N LEU A 15 -70.46 34.41 -9.06
CA LEU A 15 -70.17 34.87 -7.69
C LEU A 15 -69.01 35.89 -7.72
N ARG A 16 -69.25 36.95 -6.95
CA ARG A 16 -68.49 38.18 -6.81
C ARG A 16 -67.12 37.97 -6.12
N PRO A 17 -66.22 38.96 -6.19
CA PRO A 17 -64.92 38.92 -5.55
C PRO A 17 -65.07 39.16 -4.05
N LEU A 18 -64.15 38.66 -3.22
CA LEU A 18 -63.74 39.35 -1.99
C LEU A 18 -62.57 38.63 -1.27
N ARG A 19 -61.53 39.43 -1.01
CA ARG A 19 -60.71 39.45 0.23
C ARG A 19 -59.92 38.20 0.63
N ALA A 20 -58.60 38.30 0.46
CA ALA A 20 -57.63 37.75 1.40
C ALA A 20 -57.84 38.36 2.81
N PRO A 21 -57.55 37.63 3.89
CA PRO A 21 -56.27 37.89 4.55
C PRO A 21 -55.59 36.67 5.21
N LEU A 22 -54.25 36.74 5.18
CA LEU A 22 -53.23 36.41 6.20
C LEU A 22 -53.28 35.12 7.05
N CYS A 23 -52.07 34.54 7.12
CA CYS A 23 -51.43 33.87 8.25
C CYS A 23 -51.74 32.39 8.52
N ALA A 24 -50.90 31.54 7.94
CA ALA A 24 -50.27 30.48 8.72
C ALA A 24 -48.84 30.28 8.20
N LEU A 25 -47.87 30.90 8.90
CA LEU A 25 -46.44 30.58 8.74
C LEU A 25 -46.23 29.13 9.21
N THR A 26 -46.02 28.21 8.28
CA THR A 26 -45.35 26.93 8.58
C THR A 26 -43.90 27.06 8.12
N LEU A 27 -43.04 27.38 9.08
CA LEU A 27 -41.60 27.43 8.95
C LEU A 27 -41.08 26.00 8.74
N ALA A 28 -41.04 25.55 7.47
CA ALA A 28 -40.44 24.27 7.11
C ALA A 28 -38.91 24.38 7.25
N THR A 29 -38.39 23.67 8.24
CA THR A 29 -36.97 23.53 8.59
C THR A 29 -36.13 23.06 7.39
N LEU A 30 -35.37 23.98 6.79
CA LEU A 30 -34.27 23.63 5.88
C LEU A 30 -33.05 23.19 6.71
N LEU A 31 -33.06 21.94 7.17
CA LEU A 31 -31.81 21.24 7.52
C LEU A 31 -31.12 20.87 6.21
N ALA A 32 -30.41 21.83 5.62
CA ALA A 32 -29.45 21.54 4.55
C ALA A 32 -28.32 20.72 5.17
N ALA A 33 -28.46 19.40 5.11
CA ALA A 33 -27.43 18.46 5.50
C ALA A 33 -26.17 18.76 4.67
N CYS A 34 -25.10 19.21 5.33
CA CYS A 34 -23.77 19.19 4.75
C CYS A 34 -23.34 17.73 4.59
N ALA A 35 -23.84 17.06 3.55
CA ALA A 35 -23.28 15.79 3.08
C ALA A 35 -21.91 16.12 2.49
N MET A 36 -20.86 16.04 3.32
CA MET A 36 -19.49 16.06 2.82
C MET A 36 -19.35 14.87 1.86
N PRO A 37 -18.90 15.08 0.61
CA PRO A 37 -18.66 13.96 -0.28
C PRO A 37 -17.58 13.08 0.34
N THR A 38 -17.97 11.92 0.86
CA THR A 38 -17.04 10.88 1.26
C THR A 38 -16.37 10.41 -0.03
N HIS A 39 -15.11 10.81 -0.25
CA HIS A 39 -14.26 10.11 -1.19
C HIS A 39 -13.68 8.93 -0.42
N PRO A 40 -14.18 7.70 -0.60
CA PRO A 40 -13.48 6.55 -0.07
C PRO A 40 -12.10 6.53 -0.72
N ASP A 41 -11.02 6.56 0.08
CA ASP A 41 -9.63 6.42 -0.39
C ASP A 41 -9.44 5.14 -1.26
N SER A 42 -10.37 4.19 -1.13
CA SER A 42 -10.48 2.97 -1.92
C SER A 42 -10.65 3.19 -3.43
N ALA A 43 -11.18 4.35 -3.87
CA ALA A 43 -11.40 4.64 -5.30
C ALA A 43 -10.16 5.21 -6.02
N ALA A 44 -9.11 5.60 -5.27
CA ALA A 44 -7.88 6.10 -5.88
C ALA A 44 -7.02 4.94 -6.42
N PRO A 45 -6.48 5.04 -7.66
CA PRO A 45 -5.54 4.07 -8.19
C PRO A 45 -4.43 3.73 -7.21
N ALA A 46 -3.96 2.48 -7.22
CA ALA A 46 -2.84 2.08 -6.37
C ALA A 46 -1.63 3.00 -6.65
N PRO A 47 -0.94 3.51 -5.62
CA PRO A 47 0.26 4.32 -5.80
C PRO A 47 1.31 3.52 -6.58
N ASP A 48 2.04 4.19 -7.47
CA ASP A 48 3.21 3.60 -8.13
C ASP A 48 4.19 3.09 -7.06
N PRO A 49 4.50 1.77 -7.03
CA PRO A 49 5.44 1.23 -6.04
C PRO A 49 6.83 1.87 -6.15
N TYR A 50 7.23 2.42 -7.30
CA TYR A 50 8.52 3.07 -7.48
C TYR A 50 8.51 4.58 -7.17
N ASN A 51 7.47 5.07 -6.48
CA ASN A 51 7.43 6.45 -6.01
C ASN A 51 8.62 6.72 -5.04
N PRO A 52 9.54 7.65 -5.36
CA PRO A 52 10.71 7.92 -4.53
C PRO A 52 10.36 8.41 -3.13
N ALA A 53 9.18 9.00 -2.92
CA ALA A 53 8.70 9.42 -1.61
C ALA A 53 8.36 8.22 -0.71
N ALA A 54 7.88 7.10 -1.28
CA ALA A 54 7.50 5.92 -0.50
C ALA A 54 8.73 5.26 0.16
N VAL A 55 9.90 5.36 -0.48
CA VAL A 55 11.17 4.83 0.05
C VAL A 55 11.59 5.52 1.34
N GLN A 56 11.21 6.79 1.56
CA GLN A 56 11.49 7.50 2.82
C GLN A 56 10.69 6.97 4.01
N LEU A 57 9.68 6.12 3.77
CA LEU A 57 8.84 5.50 4.80
C LEU A 57 9.39 4.16 5.31
N LEU A 58 10.63 3.82 4.93
CA LEU A 58 11.28 2.56 5.32
C LEU A 58 12.00 2.65 6.67
N ASP A 59 12.11 3.83 7.27
CA ASP A 59 12.63 3.96 8.64
C ASP A 59 11.70 3.25 9.65
N ASP A 60 12.29 2.55 10.62
CA ASP A 60 11.58 1.82 11.69
C ASP A 60 10.57 0.78 11.16
N THR A 61 11.01 0.00 10.18
CA THR A 61 10.21 -1.04 9.52
C THR A 61 10.86 -2.42 9.58
N SER A 62 10.04 -3.47 9.54
CA SER A 62 10.50 -4.86 9.57
C SER A 62 9.84 -5.66 8.45
N TRP A 63 10.63 -6.50 7.79
CA TRP A 63 10.30 -7.15 6.54
C TRP A 63 10.77 -8.61 6.53
N GLU A 64 9.98 -9.47 5.90
CA GLU A 64 10.29 -10.88 5.65
C GLU A 64 10.43 -11.12 4.16
N LEU A 65 11.50 -11.77 3.71
CA LEU A 65 11.68 -12.16 2.31
C LEU A 65 10.71 -13.30 1.97
N THR A 66 9.78 -13.06 1.06
CA THR A 66 8.73 -14.02 0.68
C THR A 66 8.84 -14.50 -0.76
N SER A 67 9.54 -13.76 -1.62
CA SER A 67 9.84 -14.20 -2.99
C SER A 67 11.20 -13.71 -3.46
N TRP A 68 11.88 -14.54 -4.24
CA TRP A 68 13.11 -14.20 -4.93
C TRP A 68 13.09 -14.80 -6.32
N VAL A 69 13.13 -13.94 -7.34
CA VAL A 69 13.25 -14.31 -8.75
C VAL A 69 14.65 -13.97 -9.25
N ASN A 70 15.35 -14.93 -9.85
CA ASN A 70 16.65 -14.72 -10.49
C ASN A 70 16.51 -13.80 -11.72
N ALA A 71 17.63 -13.30 -12.23
CA ALA A 71 17.64 -12.43 -13.41
C ALA A 71 17.05 -13.08 -14.67
N ASP A 72 17.08 -14.41 -14.77
CA ASP A 72 16.50 -15.20 -15.86
C ASP A 72 14.98 -15.45 -15.69
N GLY A 73 14.36 -14.91 -14.64
CA GLY A 73 12.95 -15.10 -14.34
C GLY A 73 12.62 -16.38 -13.55
N THR A 74 13.61 -17.24 -13.27
CA THR A 74 13.36 -18.46 -12.50
C THR A 74 13.17 -18.16 -11.01
N PRO A 75 12.17 -18.75 -10.34
CA PRO A 75 12.00 -18.59 -8.90
C PRO A 75 13.13 -19.31 -8.16
N ARG A 76 13.74 -18.62 -7.20
CA ARG A 76 14.73 -19.18 -6.29
C ARG A 76 14.05 -19.67 -5.02
N THR A 77 14.44 -20.84 -4.54
CA THR A 77 13.98 -21.38 -3.26
C THR A 77 14.48 -20.51 -2.10
N ILE A 78 13.57 -20.09 -1.23
CA ILE A 78 13.87 -19.38 0.00
C ILE A 78 13.82 -20.40 1.15
N PRO A 79 14.97 -20.76 1.76
CA PRO A 79 15.01 -21.60 2.94
C PRO A 79 14.64 -20.79 4.18
N HIS A 80 14.14 -21.50 5.18
CA HIS A 80 14.13 -21.03 6.56
C HIS A 80 15.38 -21.55 7.28
N GLY A 81 15.79 -20.87 8.35
CA GLY A 81 16.80 -21.41 9.26
C GLY A 81 16.34 -22.70 9.93
N ASP A 82 17.25 -23.43 10.58
CA ASP A 82 16.96 -24.73 11.21
C ASP A 82 15.83 -24.67 12.26
N ASN A 83 15.62 -23.50 12.87
CA ASN A 83 14.54 -23.21 13.82
C ASN A 83 13.26 -22.67 13.16
N GLY A 84 13.15 -22.73 11.83
CA GLY A 84 12.05 -22.15 11.06
C GLY A 84 12.14 -20.63 10.89
N GLU A 85 13.24 -19.98 11.28
CA GLU A 85 13.34 -18.53 11.16
C GLU A 85 13.39 -18.09 9.69
N PRO A 86 12.50 -17.18 9.25
CA PRO A 86 12.53 -16.67 7.89
C PRO A 86 13.65 -15.64 7.71
N ILE A 87 14.03 -15.40 6.46
CA ILE A 87 14.96 -14.34 6.09
C ILE A 87 14.31 -12.98 6.35
N LYS A 88 15.00 -12.14 7.12
CA LYS A 88 14.46 -10.89 7.66
C LYS A 88 15.34 -9.70 7.31
N LEU A 89 14.69 -8.55 7.19
CA LEU A 89 15.31 -7.24 7.12
C LEU A 89 14.57 -6.29 8.06
N ALA A 90 15.28 -5.77 9.06
CA ALA A 90 14.82 -4.72 9.95
C ALA A 90 15.63 -3.45 9.69
N LEU A 91 14.92 -2.33 9.58
CA LEU A 91 15.47 -0.99 9.37
C LEU A 91 15.09 -0.16 10.58
N SER A 92 16.06 0.33 11.34
CA SER A 92 15.84 1.05 12.60
C SER A 92 16.62 2.36 12.64
N THR A 93 16.05 3.37 13.29
CA THR A 93 16.68 4.64 13.60
C THR A 93 16.93 4.84 15.11
N GLU A 94 16.55 3.85 15.94
CA GLU A 94 16.55 3.92 17.41
C GLU A 94 17.89 4.37 18.00
N SER A 95 18.99 3.92 17.40
CA SER A 95 20.35 4.27 17.84
C SER A 95 20.81 5.69 17.48
N GLY A 96 19.91 6.54 16.96
CA GLY A 96 20.20 7.88 16.44
C GLY A 96 20.84 7.89 15.03
N VAL A 97 21.09 6.71 14.47
CA VAL A 97 21.58 6.50 13.11
C VAL A 97 20.82 5.35 12.46
N ARG A 98 20.70 5.39 11.13
CA ARG A 98 20.04 4.35 10.32
C ARG A 98 20.84 3.05 10.33
N ARG A 99 20.29 2.02 10.97
CA ARG A 99 20.87 0.67 11.07
C ARG A 99 19.96 -0.39 10.47
N ALA A 100 20.56 -1.25 9.68
CA ALA A 100 19.94 -2.46 9.15
C ALA A 100 20.39 -3.66 9.98
N SER A 101 19.48 -4.58 10.22
CA SER A 101 19.78 -5.87 10.84
C SER A 101 18.84 -6.95 10.32
N GLY A 102 19.20 -8.22 10.48
CA GLY A 102 18.32 -9.28 10.03
C GLY A 102 18.92 -10.67 10.11
N PHE A 103 18.25 -11.59 9.44
CA PHE A 103 18.67 -12.99 9.27
C PHE A 103 18.79 -13.28 7.78
N SER A 104 19.94 -13.80 7.34
CA SER A 104 20.27 -14.06 5.93
C SER A 104 20.10 -15.52 5.51
N GLY A 105 19.49 -16.36 6.37
CA GLY A 105 19.25 -17.78 6.10
C GLY A 105 20.16 -18.72 6.89
N CYS A 106 21.36 -18.29 7.25
CA CYS A 106 22.26 -18.99 8.17
C CYS A 106 22.68 -18.10 9.34
N ASN A 107 23.14 -16.88 9.07
CA ASN A 107 23.63 -15.95 10.07
C ASN A 107 22.71 -14.75 10.30
N ARG A 108 22.96 -14.09 11.43
CA ARG A 108 22.49 -12.72 11.66
C ARG A 108 23.43 -11.77 10.92
N TYR A 109 22.88 -10.71 10.36
CA TYR A 109 23.66 -9.64 9.75
C TYR A 109 23.25 -8.27 10.29
N MET A 110 24.15 -7.31 10.15
CA MET A 110 23.97 -5.93 10.55
C MET A 110 24.79 -4.98 9.67
N GLY A 111 24.35 -3.73 9.59
CA GLY A 111 25.07 -2.67 8.90
C GLY A 111 24.32 -1.35 8.96
N THR A 112 24.75 -0.39 8.15
CA THR A 112 24.04 0.89 7.98
C THR A 112 23.25 0.89 6.69
N TYR A 113 22.20 1.72 6.61
CA TYR A 113 21.49 1.97 5.36
C TYR A 113 21.28 3.46 5.12
N ALA A 114 21.00 3.81 3.88
CA ALA A 114 20.62 5.15 3.47
C ALA A 114 19.44 5.10 2.49
N LEU A 115 18.57 6.10 2.62
CA LEU A 115 17.40 6.32 1.77
C LEU A 115 17.62 7.62 0.99
N LYS A 116 17.98 7.53 -0.29
CA LYS A 116 18.31 8.70 -1.12
C LYS A 116 17.75 8.53 -2.52
N ASN A 117 17.12 9.58 -3.06
CA ASN A 117 16.62 9.61 -4.43
C ASN A 117 15.70 8.43 -4.79
N GLY A 118 14.89 7.94 -3.85
CA GLY A 118 14.03 6.77 -4.08
C GLY A 118 14.77 5.43 -4.11
N LEU A 119 15.98 5.35 -3.54
CA LEU A 119 16.78 4.14 -3.45
C LEU A 119 17.10 3.82 -2.00
N LEU A 120 16.85 2.57 -1.61
CA LEU A 120 17.43 1.96 -0.42
C LEU A 120 18.82 1.42 -0.79
N SER A 121 19.83 1.83 -0.03
CA SER A 121 21.22 1.36 -0.18
C SER A 121 21.77 0.96 1.17
N PHE A 122 22.66 -0.03 1.17
CA PHE A 122 23.34 -0.50 2.38
C PHE A 122 24.82 -0.11 2.34
N GLY A 123 25.37 0.23 3.50
CA GLY A 123 26.82 0.27 3.70
C GLY A 123 27.39 -1.14 3.83
N PRO A 124 28.63 -1.28 4.32
CA PRO A 124 29.21 -2.59 4.61
C PRO A 124 28.31 -3.40 5.55
N LEU A 125 27.92 -4.60 5.11
CA LEU A 125 27.14 -5.55 5.89
C LEU A 125 28.09 -6.57 6.55
N ALA A 126 27.98 -6.71 7.87
CA ALA A 126 28.72 -7.71 8.64
C ALA A 126 27.76 -8.83 9.06
N GLY A 127 28.20 -10.08 8.91
CA GLY A 127 27.49 -11.27 9.38
C GLY A 127 28.19 -11.95 10.56
N THR A 128 27.46 -12.70 11.36
CA THR A 128 28.04 -13.67 12.30
C THR A 128 28.67 -14.85 11.54
N ARG A 129 29.47 -15.67 12.22
CA ARG A 129 30.15 -16.84 11.61
C ARG A 129 29.68 -18.17 12.22
N MET A 130 28.38 -18.46 12.14
CA MET A 130 27.87 -19.79 12.37
C MET A 130 28.18 -20.66 11.16
N ALA A 131 28.60 -21.90 11.42
CA ALA A 131 28.84 -22.87 10.38
C ALA A 131 27.52 -23.53 9.99
N CYS A 132 26.96 -23.18 8.83
CA CYS A 132 25.87 -23.93 8.19
C CYS A 132 26.36 -24.67 6.93
N PRO A 133 27.41 -25.51 7.02
CA PRO A 133 27.97 -26.19 5.85
C PRO A 133 26.90 -27.08 5.22
N ASN A 134 26.77 -27.02 3.90
CA ASN A 134 25.86 -27.85 3.10
C ASN A 134 24.36 -27.59 3.33
N THR A 135 23.98 -26.50 4.00
CA THR A 135 22.57 -26.08 4.08
C THR A 135 22.21 -25.16 2.92
N LEU A 136 20.94 -25.18 2.50
CA LEU A 136 20.42 -24.18 1.55
C LEU A 136 20.55 -22.75 2.11
N GLY A 137 20.38 -22.58 3.42
CA GLY A 137 20.54 -21.28 4.09
C GLY A 137 21.95 -20.70 3.99
N GLY A 138 22.99 -21.53 4.19
CA GLY A 138 24.39 -21.12 4.03
C GLY A 138 24.75 -20.77 2.59
N GLN A 139 24.20 -21.48 1.61
CA GLN A 139 24.39 -21.16 0.19
C GLN A 139 23.68 -19.85 -0.19
N LEU A 140 22.48 -19.63 0.34
CA LEU A 140 21.69 -18.45 0.03
C LEU A 140 22.24 -17.18 0.69
N GLU A 141 22.80 -17.27 1.89
CA GLU A 141 23.29 -16.13 2.67
C GLU A 141 24.20 -15.20 1.88
N HIS A 142 25.22 -15.77 1.23
CA HIS A 142 26.17 -14.96 0.46
C HIS A 142 25.46 -14.23 -0.68
N ALA A 143 24.59 -14.93 -1.41
CA ALA A 143 23.85 -14.31 -2.49
C ALA A 143 22.86 -13.24 -1.98
N TYR A 144 22.31 -13.42 -0.78
CA TYR A 144 21.36 -12.47 -0.19
C TYR A 144 22.06 -11.18 0.19
N LEU A 145 23.20 -11.28 0.89
CA LEU A 145 24.00 -10.12 1.28
C LEU A 145 24.58 -9.40 0.05
N ASP A 146 24.98 -10.15 -0.99
CA ASP A 146 25.42 -9.59 -2.26
C ASP A 146 24.29 -8.84 -3.00
N ALA A 147 23.07 -9.39 -3.00
CA ALA A 147 21.90 -8.73 -3.57
C ALA A 147 21.57 -7.41 -2.84
N LEU A 148 21.71 -7.36 -1.51
CA LEU A 148 21.53 -6.13 -0.73
C LEU A 148 22.65 -5.11 -0.99
N ALA A 149 23.85 -5.55 -1.36
CA ALA A 149 24.95 -4.64 -1.70
C ALA A 149 24.79 -3.99 -3.08
N HIS A 150 24.07 -4.63 -4.00
CA HIS A 150 23.94 -4.19 -5.40
C HIS A 150 22.49 -3.90 -5.80
N ILE A 151 21.86 -2.94 -5.13
CA ILE A 151 20.46 -2.54 -5.38
C ILE A 151 20.40 -1.49 -6.50
N GLN A 152 19.66 -1.80 -7.56
CA GLN A 152 19.39 -0.87 -8.66
C GLN A 152 18.09 -0.09 -8.46
N LYS A 153 17.03 -0.74 -7.96
CA LYS A 153 15.72 -0.11 -7.75
C LYS A 153 15.07 -0.60 -6.47
N THR A 154 14.31 0.30 -5.84
CA THR A 154 13.49 0.01 -4.66
C THR A 154 12.04 0.37 -4.95
N GLY A 155 11.15 -0.59 -4.81
CA GLY A 155 9.70 -0.41 -4.85
C GLY A 155 9.12 -0.57 -3.45
N VAL A 156 8.20 0.30 -3.06
CA VAL A 156 7.58 0.30 -1.75
C VAL A 156 6.08 0.53 -1.88
N GLN A 157 5.30 -0.45 -1.42
CA GLN A 157 3.86 -0.37 -1.29
C GLN A 157 3.47 -0.37 0.19
N MET A 158 2.93 0.76 0.64
CA MET A 158 2.47 0.96 2.02
C MET A 158 0.97 0.70 2.22
N ARG A 159 0.22 0.45 1.13
CA ARG A 159 -1.14 -0.09 1.19
C ARG A 159 -1.08 -1.60 1.41
N GLU A 160 -2.06 -2.16 2.10
CA GLU A 160 -2.10 -3.60 2.32
C GLU A 160 -2.37 -4.38 1.02
N PRO A 161 -1.68 -5.51 0.79
CA PRO A 161 -0.57 -6.04 1.61
C PRO A 161 0.69 -5.19 1.45
N GLN A 162 1.30 -4.79 2.56
CA GLN A 162 2.49 -3.94 2.54
C GLN A 162 3.69 -4.73 2.04
N GLN A 163 4.37 -4.20 1.03
CA GLN A 163 5.47 -4.85 0.34
C GLN A 163 6.66 -3.93 0.09
N LEU A 164 7.86 -4.50 0.19
CA LEU A 164 9.11 -3.92 -0.24
C LEU A 164 9.65 -4.79 -1.38
N GLN A 165 10.00 -4.19 -2.50
CA GLN A 165 10.60 -4.85 -3.64
C GLN A 165 12.00 -4.27 -3.89
N ILE A 166 12.98 -5.13 -4.06
CA ILE A 166 14.35 -4.79 -4.41
C ILE A 166 14.66 -5.42 -5.77
N VAL A 167 15.10 -4.60 -6.71
CA VAL A 167 15.68 -5.07 -7.98
C VAL A 167 17.17 -4.82 -7.92
N THR A 168 17.95 -5.88 -8.07
CA THR A 168 19.42 -5.83 -8.07
C THR A 168 19.97 -5.31 -9.39
N GLU A 169 21.21 -4.85 -9.41
CA GLU A 169 21.91 -4.47 -10.65
C GLU A 169 22.02 -5.63 -11.65
N ALA A 170 22.13 -6.86 -11.14
CA ALA A 170 22.11 -8.08 -11.95
C ALA A 170 20.72 -8.43 -12.51
N GLY A 171 19.66 -7.73 -12.11
CA GLY A 171 18.28 -7.95 -12.58
C GLY A 171 17.46 -8.95 -11.76
N ALA A 172 18.03 -9.56 -10.71
CA ALA A 172 17.25 -10.37 -9.78
C ALA A 172 16.30 -9.49 -8.95
N THR A 173 15.13 -10.04 -8.60
CA THR A 173 14.08 -9.34 -7.85
C THR A 173 13.78 -10.05 -6.54
N LEU A 174 13.87 -9.32 -5.43
CA LEU A 174 13.51 -9.79 -4.10
C LEU A 174 12.25 -9.06 -3.65
N THR A 175 11.24 -9.80 -3.19
CA THR A 175 10.00 -9.25 -2.64
C THR A 175 9.89 -9.62 -1.18
N PHE A 176 9.61 -8.61 -0.37
CA PHE A 176 9.45 -8.72 1.06
C PHE A 176 8.05 -8.29 1.47
N THR A 177 7.50 -9.00 2.46
CA THR A 177 6.22 -8.67 3.10
C THR A 177 6.47 -8.02 4.45
N ARG A 178 5.68 -6.98 4.79
CA ARG A 178 5.80 -6.31 6.08
C ARG A 178 5.53 -7.28 7.24
N ARG A 179 6.33 -7.16 8.29
CA ARG A 179 6.10 -7.78 9.59
C ARG A 179 5.71 -6.71 10.61
N SER A 180 4.78 -7.04 11.51
CA SER A 180 4.58 -6.25 12.72
C SER A 180 5.87 -6.30 13.54
N SER A 181 6.44 -5.13 13.80
CA SER A 181 7.57 -4.92 14.71
C SER A 181 7.16 -5.16 16.15
#